data_AF-A0A453GMU8-F1
#
_entry.id   AF-A0A453GMU8-F1
#
_cell.length_a   1.000
_cell.length_b   1.000
_cell.length_c   1.000
_cell.angle_alpha   90.00
_cell.angle_beta   90.00
_cell.angle_gamma   90.00
#
_symmetry.space_group_name_H-M   'P 1'
#
loop_
_entity.id
_entity.type
_entity.pdbx_description
1 polymer ?
#
loop_
_entity_poly.entity_id
_entity_poly.type
_entity_poly.pdbx_seq_one_letter_code
_entity_poly.pdbx_strand_id
1 'polypeptide(L)'
;VVVIREKVAELYESEQQWLRAAQMLSGIDLDSGIRMLDDTNKLSKCVQIARLYLEDDDDVVNAEAFINKASFLVTNSNREILNLQYKVCYARILDLKRKFLEAAL
;
A
#
# COMPACT_ATOMS: atom_id res chain seq x y z
N VAL A 1 13.71 -3.94 14.12
CA VAL A 1 13.24 -2.61 13.65
C VAL A 1 11.89 -2.69 12.93
N VAL A 2 11.69 -3.61 11.98
CA VAL A 2 10.41 -3.79 11.24
C VAL A 2 9.19 -3.85 12.17
N VAL A 3 9.20 -4.77 13.15
CA VAL A 3 8.06 -4.95 14.09
C VAL A 3 7.69 -3.68 14.86
N ILE A 4 8.68 -2.86 15.25
CA ILE A 4 8.42 -1.60 15.95
C ILE A 4 7.73 -0.62 15.01
N ARG A 5 8.20 -0.49 13.77
CA ARG A 5 7.57 0.37 12.76
C ARG A 5 6.13 -0.06 12.47
N GLU A 6 5.88 -1.37 12.38
CA GLU A 6 4.53 -1.90 12.19
C GLU A 6 3.61 -1.55 13.37
N LYS A 7 4.06 -1.76 14.61
CA LYS A 7 3.26 -1.43 15.81
C LYS A 7 3.01 0.07 15.98
N VAL A 8 3.99 0.90 15.65
CA VAL A 8 3.82 2.35 15.67
C VAL A 8 2.84 2.80 14.57
N ALA A 9 2.91 2.19 13.38
CA ALA A 9 1.96 2.49 12.31
C ALA A 9 0.53 2.07 12.66
N GLU A 10 0.32 0.91 13.29
CA GLU A 10 -0.98 0.48 13.80
C GLU A 10 -1.58 1.50 14.78
N LEU A 11 -0.75 2.06 15.68
CA LEU A 11 -1.19 3.11 16.62
C LEU A 11 -1.60 4.39 15.88
N TYR A 12 -0.77 4.87 14.94
CA TYR A 12 -1.11 6.04 14.15
C TYR A 12 -2.38 5.84 13.32
N GLU A 13 -2.57 4.66 12.72
CA GLU A 13 -3.79 4.31 11.99
C GLU A 13 -5.02 4.35 12.90
N SER A 14 -4.92 3.82 14.13
CA SER A 14 -6.02 3.88 15.12
C SER A 14 -6.39 5.29 15.57
N GLU A 15 -5.42 6.22 15.52
CA GLU A 15 -5.61 7.64 15.83
C GLU A 15 -5.95 8.48 14.58
N GLN A 16 -6.23 7.84 13.44
CA GLN A 16 -6.52 8.49 12.15
C GLN A 16 -5.38 9.40 11.66
N GLN A 17 -4.15 9.15 12.09
CA GLN A 17 -2.95 9.85 11.62
C GLN A 17 -2.36 9.12 10.42
N TRP A 18 -3.10 9.13 9.30
CA TRP A 18 -2.83 8.31 8.12
C TRP A 18 -1.45 8.55 7.51
N LEU A 19 -1.06 9.82 7.32
CA LEU A 19 0.26 10.17 6.77
C LEU A 19 1.40 9.66 7.64
N ARG A 20 1.27 9.75 8.97
CA ARG A 20 2.29 9.26 9.91
C ARG A 20 2.38 7.74 9.88
N ALA A 21 1.25 7.04 9.78
CA ALA A 21 1.21 5.59 9.60
C ALA A 21 1.90 5.19 8.28
N ALA A 22 1.59 5.87 7.18
CA ALA A 22 2.20 5.64 5.87
C ALA A 22 3.72 5.84 5.89
N GLN A 23 4.19 6.95 6.48
CA GLN A 23 5.61 7.27 6.63
C GLN A 23 6.36 6.24 7.50
N MET A 24 5.71 5.71 8.54
CA MET A 24 6.32 4.68 9.38
C MET A 24 6.53 3.36 8.62
N LEU A 25 5.53 2.94 7.83
CA LEU A 25 5.58 1.73 7.02
C LEU A 25 6.48 1.88 5.80
N SER A 26 6.51 3.04 5.13
CA SER A 26 7.37 3.30 3.97
C SER A 26 8.86 3.30 4.30
N GLY A 27 9.21 3.56 5.57
CA GLY A 27 10.58 3.43 6.09
C GLY A 27 11.05 1.99 6.33
N ILE A 28 10.22 0.98 6.06
CA ILE A 28 10.62 -0.43 6.08
C ILE A 28 11.26 -0.76 4.72
N ASP A 29 12.50 -1.25 4.74
CA ASP A 29 13.14 -1.76 3.54
C ASP A 29 12.54 -3.12 3.15
N LEU A 30 11.56 -3.07 2.22
CA LEU A 30 10.86 -4.24 1.70
C LEU A 30 11.73 -5.12 0.80
N ASP A 31 12.89 -4.63 0.34
CA ASP A 31 13.78 -5.33 -0.58
C ASP A 31 15.04 -5.88 0.11
N SER A 32 15.27 -5.50 1.38
CA SER A 32 16.38 -6.01 2.18
C SER A 32 16.35 -7.55 2.30
N GLY A 33 17.38 -8.21 1.76
CA GLY A 33 17.52 -9.68 1.77
C GLY A 33 17.75 -10.32 3.14
N ILE A 34 17.72 -9.56 4.24
CA ILE A 34 18.02 -10.04 5.61
C ILE A 34 16.81 -10.75 6.23
N ARG A 35 15.61 -10.56 5.69
CA ARG A 35 14.47 -11.48 5.87
C ARG A 35 13.80 -11.57 4.52
N MET A 36 13.69 -12.77 3.96
CA MET A 36 12.79 -13.02 2.84
C MET A 36 11.36 -12.73 3.33
N LEU A 37 10.95 -11.46 3.33
CA LEU A 37 9.56 -11.09 3.40
C LEU A 37 8.91 -11.78 2.22
N ASP A 38 8.05 -12.74 2.52
CA ASP A 38 7.23 -13.42 1.53
C ASP A 38 6.57 -12.37 0.62
N ASP A 39 6.51 -12.65 -0.69
CA ASP A 39 5.97 -11.71 -1.68
C ASP A 39 4.56 -11.24 -1.30
N THR A 40 3.81 -12.12 -0.65
CA THR A 40 2.49 -11.81 -0.08
C THR A 40 2.54 -10.73 0.99
N ASN A 41 3.55 -10.73 1.87
CA ASN A 41 3.72 -9.69 2.89
C ASN A 41 4.16 -8.38 2.26
N LYS A 42 5.05 -8.41 1.27
CA LYS A 42 5.45 -7.21 0.53
C LYS A 42 4.25 -6.58 -0.19
N LEU A 43 3.45 -7.40 -0.86
CA LEU A 43 2.19 -6.97 -1.50
C LEU A 43 1.25 -6.33 -0.47
N SER A 44 1.04 -7.00 0.66
CA SER A 44 0.18 -6.49 1.74
C SER A 44 0.64 -5.12 2.25
N LYS A 45 1.95 -4.92 2.46
CA LYS A 45 2.49 -3.64 2.91
C LYS A 45 2.37 -2.56 1.86
N CYS A 46 2.67 -2.85 0.60
CA CYS A 46 2.51 -1.88 -0.49
C CYS A 46 1.05 -1.41 -0.62
N VAL A 47 0.09 -2.34 -0.57
CA VAL A 47 -1.34 -1.99 -0.61
C VAL A 47 -1.78 -1.19 0.62
N GLN A 48 -1.30 -1.54 1.81
CA GLN A 48 -1.58 -0.78 3.04
C GLN A 48 -1.02 0.65 2.97
N ILE A 49 0.23 0.81 2.54
CA ILE A 49 0.86 2.12 2.41
C ILE A 49 0.12 2.99 1.39
N ALA A 50 -0.22 2.43 0.23
CA ALA A 50 -0.98 3.16 -0.79
C ALA A 50 -2.35 3.61 -0.26
N ARG A 51 -3.07 2.74 0.46
CA ARG A 51 -4.34 3.09 1.11
C ARG A 51 -4.17 4.25 2.10
N LEU A 52 -3.18 4.18 2.98
CA LEU A 52 -2.94 5.22 3.99
C LEU A 52 -2.64 6.58 3.36
N TYR A 53 -1.89 6.63 2.26
CA TYR A 53 -1.68 7.89 1.52
C TYR A 53 -2.95 8.42 0.86
N LEU A 54 -3.90 7.56 0.51
CA LEU A 54 -5.19 8.02 -0.03
C LEU A 54 -6.17 8.49 1.05
N GLU A 55 -6.00 8.07 2.31
CA GLU A 55 -6.86 8.55 3.41
C GLU A 55 -6.49 9.97 3.89
N ASP A 56 -5.27 10.45 3.61
CA ASP A 56 -4.81 11.81 3.92
C ASP A 56 -4.72 12.66 2.65
N ASP A 57 -5.66 13.59 2.45
CA ASP A 57 -5.68 14.56 1.34
C ASP A 57 -5.50 13.96 -0.08
N ASP A 58 -5.79 12.66 -0.25
CA ASP A 58 -5.59 11.92 -1.50
C ASP A 58 -4.18 12.15 -2.10
N ASP A 59 -3.10 11.85 -1.36
CA ASP A 59 -1.72 11.92 -1.87
C ASP A 59 -1.47 10.83 -2.93
N VAL A 60 -1.96 11.12 -4.15
CA VAL A 60 -1.95 10.23 -5.30
C VAL A 60 -0.52 9.87 -5.70
N VAL A 61 0.43 10.80 -5.56
CA VAL A 61 1.81 10.61 -6.00
C VAL A 61 2.49 9.51 -5.19
N ASN A 62 2.40 9.60 -3.86
CA ASN A 62 2.98 8.58 -2.99
C ASN A 62 2.19 7.28 -3.07
N ALA A 63 0.84 7.33 -3.11
CA ALA A 63 0.01 6.13 -3.25
C ALA A 63 0.33 5.35 -4.54
N GLU A 64 0.47 6.06 -5.66
CA GLU A 64 0.79 5.46 -6.97
C GLU A 64 2.17 4.79 -6.96
N ALA A 65 3.16 5.37 -6.30
CA ALA A 65 4.48 4.77 -6.18
C ALA A 65 4.43 3.38 -5.51
N PHE A 66 3.60 3.21 -4.47
CA PHE A 66 3.47 1.92 -3.77
C PHE A 66 2.53 0.95 -4.48
N ILE A 67 1.44 1.42 -5.11
CA ILE A 67 0.55 0.52 -5.86
C ILE A 67 1.27 -0.05 -7.10
N ASN A 68 2.15 0.72 -7.73
CA ASN A 68 2.96 0.24 -8.85
C ASN A 68 3.98 -0.82 -8.42
N LYS A 69 4.48 -0.78 -7.17
CA LYS A 69 5.28 -1.90 -6.63
C LYS A 69 4.43 -3.15 -6.39
N ALA A 70 3.20 -2.97 -5.90
CA ALA A 70 2.26 -4.06 -5.68
C ALA A 70 1.83 -4.76 -6.98
N SER A 71 1.77 -4.05 -8.11
CA SER A 71 1.36 -4.62 -9.40
C SER A 71 2.29 -5.75 -9.89
N PHE A 72 3.58 -5.70 -9.55
CA PHE A 72 4.53 -6.76 -9.87
C PHE A 72 4.35 -8.03 -9.03
N LEU A 73 3.73 -7.91 -7.85
CA LEU A 73 3.57 -8.99 -6.88
C LEU A 73 2.18 -9.63 -6.93
N VAL A 74 1.14 -8.87 -7.29
CA VAL A 74 -0.26 -9.32 -7.24
C VAL A 74 -0.55 -10.50 -8.15
N THR A 75 0.15 -10.61 -9.29
CA THR A 75 -0.05 -11.69 -10.28
C THR A 75 0.29 -13.07 -9.72
N ASN A 76 1.21 -13.14 -8.75
CA ASN A 76 1.64 -14.38 -8.11
C ASN A 76 0.94 -14.65 -6.76
N SER A 77 0.00 -13.78 -6.36
CA SER A 77 -0.71 -13.87 -5.08
C SER A 77 -1.97 -14.72 -5.18
N ASN A 78 -2.05 -15.76 -4.34
CA ASN A 78 -3.24 -16.59 -4.18
C ASN A 78 -4.25 -16.01 -3.15
N ARG A 79 -4.02 -14.79 -2.64
CA ARG A 79 -4.90 -14.17 -1.64
C ARG A 79 -5.94 -13.26 -2.30
N GLU A 80 -7.13 -13.81 -2.56
CA GLU A 80 -8.23 -13.08 -3.23
C GLU A 80 -8.59 -11.75 -2.57
N ILE A 81 -8.68 -11.72 -1.24
CA ILE A 81 -9.00 -10.49 -0.48
C ILE A 81 -7.95 -9.40 -0.75
N LEU A 82 -6.66 -9.78 -0.72
CA LEU A 82 -5.57 -8.84 -0.95
C LEU A 82 -5.54 -8.35 -2.40
N ASN A 83 -5.83 -9.25 -3.36
CA ASN A 83 -5.94 -8.89 -4.76
C ASN A 83 -7.12 -7.93 -5.01
N LEU A 84 -8.25 -8.11 -4.31
CA LEU A 84 -9.37 -7.18 -4.36
C LEU A 84 -9.01 -5.81 -3.76
N GLN A 85 -8.35 -5.79 -2.61
CA GLN A 85 -7.89 -4.54 -1.98
C GLN A 85 -6.92 -3.77 -2.89
N TYR A 86 -6.01 -4.48 -3.56
CA TYR A 86 -5.14 -3.91 -4.59
C TYR A 86 -5.97 -3.26 -5.71
N LYS A 87 -6.93 -3.99 -6.30
CA LYS A 87 -7.75 -3.49 -7.41
C LYS A 87 -8.54 -2.25 -7.04
N VAL A 88 -9.17 -2.24 -5.86
CA VAL A 88 -9.93 -1.09 -5.35
C VAL A 88 -9.01 0.12 -5.18
N CYS A 89 -7.83 -0.07 -4.59
CA CYS A 89 -6.86 1.00 -4.39
C CYS A 89 -6.34 1.55 -5.74
N TYR A 90 -6.07 0.67 -6.70
CA TYR A 90 -5.61 1.05 -8.03
C TYR A 90 -6.67 1.83 -8.80
N ALA A 91 -7.92 1.37 -8.80
CA ALA A 91 -9.04 2.07 -9.42
C ALA A 91 -9.26 3.46 -8.82
N ARG A 92 -9.18 3.59 -7.48
CA ARG A 92 -9.27 4.90 -6.79
C ARG A 92 -8.17 5.86 -7.24
N ILE A 93 -6.92 5.38 -7.36
CA ILE A 93 -5.81 6.20 -7.89
C ILE A 93 -6.08 6.65 -9.32
N LEU A 94 -6.54 5.76 -10.19
CA LEU A 94 -6.86 6.10 -11.58
C LEU A 94 -7.99 7.13 -11.69
N ASP A 95 -9.01 7.00 -10.85
CA ASP A 95 -10.14 7.93 -10.77
C ASP A 95 -9.67 9.34 -10.36
N LEU A 96 -8.84 9.43 -9.30
CA LEU A 96 -8.22 10.70 -8.86
C LEU A 96 -7.31 11.31 -9.95
N LYS A 97 -6.68 10.48 -10.78
CA LYS A 97 -5.90 10.90 -11.96
C LYS A 97 -6.76 11.24 -13.18
N ARG A 98 -8.09 11.22 -13.06
CA ARG A 98 -9.07 11.47 -14.14
C ARG A 98 -8.99 10.48 -15.29
N LYS A 99 -8.48 9.27 -15.03
CA LYS A 99 -8.40 8.15 -15.98
C LYS A 99 -9.63 7.27 -15.85
N PHE A 100 -10.81 7.85 -16.02
CA PHE A 100 -12.10 7.22 -15.71
C PHE A 100 -12.35 5.92 -16.48
N LEU A 101 -11.92 5.85 -17.75
CA LEU A 101 -12.05 4.64 -18.56
C LEU A 101 -11.19 3.49 -18.02
N GLU A 102 -9.98 3.79 -17.56
CA GLU A 102 -9.08 2.80 -16.96
C GLU A 102 -9.57 2.39 -15.57
N ALA A 103 -10.16 3.31 -14.80
CA ALA A 103 -10.68 3.05 -13.47
C ALA A 103 -11.93 2.15 -13.45
N ALA A 104 -12.68 2.12 -14.54
CA ALA A 104 -13.91 1.32 -14.68
C ALA A 104 -13.67 -0.14 -15.11
N LEU A 105 -12.43 -0.49 -15.51
CA LEU A 105 -12.03 -1.80 -16.03
C LEU A 105 -11.32 -2.65 -14.97
#